data_AF-A0AA46USR8-F1
#
_entry.id   AF-A0AA46USR8-F1
#
_cell.length_a   1.000
_cell.length_b   1.000
_cell.length_c   1.000
_cell.angle_alpha   90.00
_cell.angle_beta   90.00
_cell.angle_gamma   90.00
#
_symmetry.space_group_name_H-M   'P 1'
#
loop_
_entity.id
_entity.type
_entity.pdbx_description
1 polymer ?
#
loop_
_entity_poly.entity_id
_entity_poly.type
_entity_poly.pdbx_seq_one_letter_code
_entity_poly.pdbx_strand_id
1 'polypeptide(L)'
;MALVNEQSISAKELIDGLLSILKPANREDVVHEIYRDRGVPEHMASESVGLFIGLLDQVDEDQYIKIRERLNDVFKVGEYQEFDSYVEEETEFGDLCETFDIIFKKLFPTTPHETDMISYEFRLQWRNALLEELDEMVAR
;
A
#
# COMPACT_ATOMS: atom_id res chain seq x y z
N MET A 1 -18.36 11.09 -19.06
CA MET A 1 -17.37 12.13 -18.69
C MET A 1 -17.54 12.41 -17.21
N ALA A 2 -16.77 11.70 -16.37
CA ALA A 2 -16.82 11.90 -14.93
C ALA A 2 -16.08 13.20 -14.58
N LEU A 3 -16.70 14.03 -13.75
CA LEU A 3 -16.09 15.21 -13.14
C LEU A 3 -14.87 14.73 -12.34
N VAL A 4 -13.67 14.95 -12.86
CA VAL A 4 -12.43 14.76 -12.10
C VAL A 4 -12.51 15.75 -10.95
N ASN A 5 -12.76 15.24 -9.75
CA ASN A 5 -12.98 16.05 -8.58
C ASN A 5 -11.64 16.73 -8.23
N GLU A 6 -11.47 17.99 -8.64
CA GLU A 6 -10.30 18.85 -8.37
C GLU A 6 -10.10 19.16 -6.88
N GLN A 7 -10.86 18.51 -5.99
CA GLN A 7 -10.72 18.66 -4.55
C GLN A 7 -9.32 18.25 -4.11
N SER A 8 -8.62 19.21 -3.49
CA SER A 8 -7.41 18.95 -2.73
C SER A 8 -7.75 18.08 -1.52
N ILE A 9 -6.88 17.13 -1.22
CA ILE A 9 -6.96 16.31 0.00
C ILE A 9 -5.84 16.70 0.94
N SER A 10 -6.03 16.46 2.23
CA SER A 10 -4.97 16.65 3.21
C SER A 10 -3.88 15.58 3.06
N ALA A 11 -2.65 15.92 3.41
CA ALA A 11 -1.54 14.98 3.49
C ALA A 11 -1.86 13.84 4.45
N LYS A 12 -2.54 14.13 5.56
CA LYS A 12 -3.04 13.12 6.51
C LYS A 12 -3.94 12.10 5.84
N GLU A 13 -4.97 12.55 5.13
CA GLU A 13 -5.92 11.67 4.46
C GLU A 13 -5.25 10.77 3.43
N LEU A 14 -4.29 11.31 2.67
CA LEU A 14 -3.51 10.55 1.70
C LEU A 14 -2.61 9.51 2.39
N ILE A 15 -1.88 9.90 3.43
CA ILE A 15 -0.99 9.01 4.17
C ILE A 15 -1.77 7.89 4.88
N ASP A 16 -2.86 8.23 5.58
CA ASP A 16 -3.71 7.27 6.28
C ASP A 16 -4.33 6.26 5.29
N GLY A 17 -4.77 6.74 4.12
CA GLY A 17 -5.28 5.89 3.04
C GLY A 17 -4.24 4.88 2.56
N LEU A 18 -3.02 5.34 2.27
CA LEU A 18 -1.92 4.48 1.84
C LEU A 18 -1.54 3.47 2.92
N LEU A 19 -1.40 3.90 4.18
CA LEU A 19 -1.07 3.02 5.30
C LEU A 19 -2.14 1.94 5.53
N SER A 20 -3.42 2.23 5.27
CA SER A 20 -4.51 1.23 5.40
C SER A 20 -4.46 0.11 4.36
N ILE A 21 -3.71 0.31 3.28
CA ILE A 21 -3.48 -0.70 2.23
C ILE A 21 -2.21 -1.49 2.55
N LEU A 22 -1.17 -0.79 3.01
CA LEU A 22 0.18 -1.33 3.25
C LEU A 22 0.34 -2.00 4.61
N LYS A 23 -0.51 -1.67 5.59
CA LYS A 23 -0.61 -2.40 6.85
C LYS A 23 -1.93 -3.16 6.84
N PRO A 24 -1.93 -4.46 6.53
CA PRO A 24 -3.16 -5.24 6.64
C PRO A 24 -3.58 -5.29 8.11
N ALA A 25 -4.53 -4.43 8.48
CA ALA A 25 -5.10 -4.31 9.83
C ALA A 25 -5.66 -5.64 10.38
N ASN A 26 -5.92 -6.62 9.50
CA ASN A 26 -6.48 -7.91 9.88
C ASN A 26 -5.46 -8.99 10.25
N ARG A 27 -4.14 -8.74 10.14
CA ARG A 27 -3.13 -9.79 10.43
C ARG A 27 -2.62 -9.78 11.87
N GLU A 28 -2.76 -8.67 12.59
CA GLU A 28 -2.62 -8.68 14.06
C GLU A 28 -3.64 -9.63 14.69
N ASP A 29 -4.90 -9.57 14.27
CA ASP A 29 -5.96 -10.45 14.76
C ASP A 29 -5.67 -11.93 14.47
N VAL A 30 -5.17 -12.26 13.27
CA VAL A 30 -4.79 -13.63 12.89
C VAL A 30 -3.58 -14.12 13.70
N VAL A 31 -2.60 -13.25 13.96
CA VAL A 31 -1.43 -13.58 14.78
C VAL A 31 -1.85 -13.76 16.23
N HIS A 32 -2.70 -12.89 16.76
CA HIS A 32 -3.29 -13.06 18.09
C HIS A 32 -4.11 -14.36 18.17
N GLU A 33 -4.84 -14.75 17.12
CA GLU A 33 -5.58 -16.01 17.04
C GLU A 33 -4.64 -17.23 17.02
N ILE A 34 -3.56 -17.22 16.22
CA ILE A 34 -2.55 -18.28 16.18
C ILE A 34 -1.83 -18.42 17.54
N TYR A 35 -1.49 -17.31 18.18
CA TYR A 35 -0.86 -17.32 19.51
C TYR A 35 -1.83 -17.83 20.57
N ARG A 36 -3.11 -17.44 20.51
CA ARG A 36 -4.19 -17.93 21.37
C ARG A 36 -4.39 -19.44 21.21
N ASP A 37 -4.43 -19.95 19.98
CA ASP A 37 -4.55 -21.38 19.67
C ASP A 37 -3.35 -22.20 20.17
N ARG A 38 -2.17 -21.58 20.22
CA ARG A 38 -0.94 -22.19 20.76
C ARG A 38 -0.81 -22.01 22.29
N GLY A 39 -1.79 -21.39 22.94
CA GLY A 39 -1.77 -21.13 24.38
C GLY A 39 -0.72 -20.10 24.81
N VAL A 40 -0.21 -19.30 23.88
CA VAL A 40 0.76 -18.24 24.14
C VAL A 40 -0.01 -16.95 24.48
N PRO A 41 0.27 -16.31 25.64
CA PRO A 41 -0.39 -15.07 26.02
C PRO A 41 -0.26 -13.98 24.94
N GLU A 42 -1.35 -13.26 24.66
CA GLU A 42 -1.40 -12.23 23.60
C GLU A 42 -0.35 -11.13 23.75
N HIS A 43 0.05 -10.79 24.98
CA HIS A 43 1.13 -9.82 25.24
C HIS A 43 2.53 -10.32 24.83
N MET A 44 2.67 -11.61 24.48
CA MET A 44 3.88 -12.21 23.89
C MET A 44 3.78 -12.35 22.36
N ALA A 45 2.62 -12.07 21.75
CA ALA A 45 2.52 -11.84 20.32
C ALA A 45 3.11 -10.47 20.05
N SER A 46 4.35 -10.45 19.53
CA SER A 46 4.96 -9.19 19.14
C SER A 46 4.29 -8.69 17.86
N GLU A 47 3.84 -7.44 17.84
CA GLU A 47 3.40 -6.74 16.62
C GLU A 47 4.42 -6.92 15.47
N SER A 48 5.71 -7.04 15.80
CA SER A 48 6.78 -7.30 14.82
C SER A 48 6.71 -8.68 14.14
N VAL A 49 6.15 -9.70 14.78
CA VAL A 49 5.98 -11.05 14.21
C VAL A 49 4.81 -11.08 13.23
N GLY A 50 3.71 -10.40 13.54
CA GLY A 50 2.59 -10.27 12.61
C GLY A 50 2.92 -9.44 11.38
N LEU A 51 3.71 -8.39 11.57
CA LEU A 51 4.31 -7.64 10.47
C LEU A 51 5.24 -8.54 9.63
N PHE A 52 6.14 -9.29 10.27
CA PHE A 52 7.09 -10.19 9.59
C PHE A 52 6.42 -11.32 8.80
N ILE A 53 5.41 -11.99 9.37
CA ILE A 53 4.62 -13.00 8.66
C ILE A 53 3.88 -12.37 7.48
N GLY A 54 3.34 -11.16 7.68
CA GLY A 54 2.68 -10.43 6.61
C GLY A 54 3.61 -10.05 5.45
N LEU A 55 4.92 -9.89 5.70
CA LEU A 55 5.93 -9.63 4.69
C LEU A 55 6.34 -10.89 3.90
N LEU A 56 6.14 -12.09 4.44
CA LEU A 56 6.47 -13.38 3.80
C LEU A 56 5.30 -13.97 2.97
N ASP A 57 4.13 -13.33 3.00
CA ASP A 57 2.99 -13.81 2.23
C ASP A 57 3.16 -13.46 0.76
N GLN A 58 3.12 -14.48 -0.08
CA GLN A 58 3.09 -14.33 -1.53
C GLN A 58 1.84 -13.58 -1.96
N VAL A 59 2.02 -12.72 -2.95
CA VAL A 59 0.95 -11.95 -3.58
C VAL A 59 0.69 -12.55 -4.95
N ASP A 60 -0.50 -13.11 -5.12
CA ASP A 60 -0.98 -13.55 -6.43
C ASP A 60 -1.51 -12.38 -7.27
N GLU A 61 -1.75 -12.62 -8.56
CA GLU A 61 -2.22 -11.60 -9.51
C GLU A 61 -3.55 -10.94 -9.07
N ASP A 62 -4.51 -11.73 -8.59
CA ASP A 62 -5.80 -11.22 -8.12
C ASP A 62 -5.66 -10.32 -6.89
N GLN A 63 -4.74 -10.64 -5.98
CA GLN A 63 -4.41 -9.82 -4.83
C GLN A 63 -3.70 -8.54 -5.23
N TYR A 64 -2.73 -8.63 -6.14
CA TYR A 64 -2.03 -7.47 -6.67
C TYR A 64 -2.98 -6.49 -7.34
N ILE A 65 -3.87 -6.96 -8.21
CA ILE A 65 -4.88 -6.13 -8.88
C ILE A 65 -5.74 -5.38 -7.85
N LYS A 66 -6.22 -6.05 -6.80
CA LYS A 66 -7.01 -5.41 -5.73
C LYS A 66 -6.22 -4.36 -4.96
N ILE A 67 -4.94 -4.63 -4.67
CA ILE A 67 -4.05 -3.66 -4.02
C ILE A 67 -3.90 -2.44 -4.93
N ARG A 68 -3.59 -2.66 -6.21
CA ARG A 68 -3.41 -1.65 -7.25
C ARG A 68 -4.63 -0.75 -7.42
N GLU A 69 -5.83 -1.31 -7.47
CA GLU A 69 -7.10 -0.57 -7.53
C GLU A 69 -7.30 0.31 -6.29
N ARG A 70 -7.12 -0.26 -5.10
CA ARG A 70 -7.27 0.49 -3.83
C ARG A 70 -6.27 1.64 -3.74
N LEU A 71 -5.04 1.43 -4.22
CA LEU A 71 -4.02 2.48 -4.27
C LEU A 71 -4.44 3.61 -5.18
N ASN A 72 -4.90 3.29 -6.39
CA ASN A 72 -5.39 4.28 -7.33
C ASN A 72 -6.49 5.16 -6.71
N ASP A 73 -7.44 4.53 -6.02
CA ASP A 73 -8.58 5.21 -5.39
C ASP A 73 -8.15 6.18 -4.28
N VAL A 74 -7.14 5.82 -3.48
CA VAL A 74 -6.60 6.68 -2.41
C VAL A 74 -6.08 8.01 -2.97
N PHE A 75 -5.47 7.99 -4.15
CA PHE A 75 -5.00 9.21 -4.77
C PHE A 75 -6.11 10.12 -5.27
N LYS A 76 -7.34 9.63 -5.52
CA LYS A 76 -8.49 10.42 -6.00
C LYS A 76 -8.17 11.30 -7.24
N VAL A 77 -7.46 10.73 -8.21
CA VAL A 77 -7.03 11.40 -9.46
C VAL A 77 -7.57 10.72 -10.73
N GLY A 78 -8.68 10.02 -10.60
CA GLY A 78 -9.34 9.32 -11.71
C GLY A 78 -8.75 7.94 -12.00
N GLU A 79 -9.08 7.42 -13.17
CA GLU A 79 -8.65 6.09 -13.61
C GLU A 79 -7.14 6.06 -13.90
N TYR A 80 -6.56 4.86 -13.78
CA TYR A 80 -5.22 4.52 -14.25
C TYR A 80 -5.35 3.35 -15.23
N GLN A 81 -4.35 3.16 -16.09
CA GLN A 81 -4.38 2.06 -17.07
C GLN A 81 -4.57 0.71 -16.37
N GLU A 82 -5.28 -0.22 -16.99
CA GLU A 82 -5.44 -1.58 -16.48
C GLU A 82 -4.07 -2.26 -16.38
N PHE A 83 -3.94 -3.21 -15.45
CA PHE A 83 -2.74 -4.04 -15.36
C PHE A 83 -2.80 -5.10 -16.45
N ASP A 84 -1.82 -5.11 -17.35
CA ASP A 84 -1.76 -5.99 -18.53
C ASP A 84 -0.52 -6.91 -18.55
N SER A 85 0.13 -7.05 -17.40
CA SER A 85 1.32 -7.91 -17.20
C SER A 85 1.00 -9.13 -16.32
N TYR A 86 2.04 -9.86 -15.91
CA TYR A 86 1.95 -10.98 -14.98
C TYR A 86 2.55 -10.62 -13.62
N VAL A 87 2.18 -11.36 -12.59
CA VAL A 87 2.80 -11.29 -11.25
C VAL A 87 3.71 -12.50 -11.07
N GLU A 88 4.98 -12.26 -10.73
CA GLU A 88 5.96 -13.29 -10.43
C GLU A 88 5.50 -14.17 -9.26
N GLU A 89 5.65 -15.49 -9.36
CA GLU A 89 5.21 -16.47 -8.34
C GLU A 89 5.90 -16.27 -6.97
N GLU A 90 7.06 -15.61 -6.95
CA GLU A 90 7.83 -15.33 -5.74
C GLU A 90 7.58 -13.91 -5.18
N THR A 91 6.67 -13.13 -5.77
CA THR A 91 6.35 -11.77 -5.27
C THR A 91 5.81 -11.84 -3.84
N GLU A 92 6.48 -11.19 -2.90
CA GLU A 92 6.03 -11.10 -1.52
C GLU A 92 5.38 -9.73 -1.24
N PHE A 93 4.48 -9.70 -0.25
CA PHE A 93 3.91 -8.43 0.20
C PHE A 93 4.99 -7.50 0.80
N GLY A 94 6.12 -8.07 1.26
CA GLY A 94 7.30 -7.33 1.64
C GLY A 94 7.90 -6.52 0.50
N ASP A 95 8.00 -7.08 -0.70
CA ASP A 95 8.54 -6.40 -1.89
C ASP A 95 7.68 -5.20 -2.27
N LEU A 96 6.35 -5.34 -2.16
CA LEU A 96 5.43 -4.22 -2.32
C LEU A 96 5.76 -3.12 -1.29
N CYS A 97 5.75 -3.45 0.01
CA CYS A 97 6.01 -2.49 1.08
C CYS A 97 7.35 -1.76 0.94
N GLU A 98 8.41 -2.46 0.54
CA GLU A 98 9.73 -1.87 0.29
C GLU A 98 9.70 -0.91 -0.90
N THR A 99 9.08 -1.31 -2.01
CA THR A 99 8.90 -0.46 -3.20
C THR A 99 8.16 0.82 -2.83
N PHE A 100 7.09 0.71 -2.05
CA PHE A 100 6.34 1.83 -1.49
C PHE A 100 7.21 2.82 -0.71
N ASP A 101 7.99 2.33 0.25
CA ASP A 101 8.84 3.15 1.11
C ASP A 101 9.93 3.86 0.30
N ILE A 102 10.52 3.17 -0.68
CA ILE A 102 11.51 3.75 -1.61
C ILE A 102 10.89 4.90 -2.40
N ILE A 103 9.73 4.70 -3.02
CA ILE A 103 9.06 5.75 -3.82
C ILE A 103 8.59 6.91 -2.94
N PHE A 104 8.04 6.62 -1.76
CA PHE A 104 7.65 7.64 -0.79
C PHE A 104 8.84 8.53 -0.42
N LYS A 105 9.98 7.94 -0.04
CA LYS A 105 11.19 8.68 0.33
C LYS A 105 11.79 9.47 -0.84
N LYS A 106 11.71 8.95 -2.07
CA LYS A 106 12.17 9.65 -3.28
C LYS A 106 11.34 10.90 -3.57
N LEU A 107 10.01 10.81 -3.42
CA LEU A 107 9.08 11.89 -3.78
C LEU A 107 8.80 12.87 -2.62
N PHE A 108 8.98 12.43 -1.37
CA PHE A 108 8.90 13.25 -0.17
C PHE A 108 10.26 13.33 0.53
N PRO A 109 11.20 14.15 0.02
CA PRO A 109 12.46 14.40 0.71
C PRO A 109 12.25 15.06 2.08
N THR A 110 11.11 15.72 2.28
CA THR A 110 10.62 16.21 3.57
C THR A 110 9.19 15.72 3.79
N THR A 111 8.94 15.05 4.91
CA THR A 111 7.59 14.60 5.29
C THR A 111 6.65 15.80 5.35
N PRO A 112 5.52 15.79 4.61
CA PRO A 112 4.56 16.88 4.65
C PRO A 112 3.92 16.93 6.04
N HIS A 113 3.54 18.12 6.49
CA HIS A 113 2.72 18.24 7.70
C HIS A 113 1.32 17.69 7.42
N GLU A 114 0.70 17.06 8.41
CA GLU A 114 -0.64 16.44 8.27
C GLU A 114 -1.70 17.41 7.71
N THR A 115 -1.57 18.69 8.02
CA THR A 115 -2.47 19.77 7.57
C THR A 115 -2.19 20.29 6.17
N ASP A 116 -1.07 19.87 5.55
CA ASP A 116 -0.71 20.32 4.22
C ASP A 116 -1.72 19.79 3.20
N MET A 117 -2.13 20.65 2.27
CA MET A 117 -3.03 20.25 1.18
C MET A 117 -2.18 19.80 -0.01
N ILE A 118 -2.44 18.59 -0.49
CA ILE A 118 -1.72 18.02 -1.64
C ILE A 118 -2.48 18.33 -2.92
N SER A 119 -1.80 18.95 -3.89
CA SER A 119 -2.40 19.33 -5.16
C SER A 119 -2.77 18.10 -6.00
N TYR A 120 -3.72 18.28 -6.93
CA TYR A 120 -4.08 17.25 -7.90
C TYR A 120 -2.87 16.80 -8.73
N GLU A 121 -2.08 17.76 -9.25
CA GLU A 121 -0.90 17.45 -10.09
C GLU A 121 0.13 16.61 -9.35
N PHE A 122 0.39 16.94 -8.07
CA PHE A 122 1.32 16.18 -7.27
C PHE A 122 0.82 14.75 -7.00
N ARG A 123 -0.47 14.60 -6.66
CA ARG A 123 -1.09 13.27 -6.49
C ARG A 123 -1.03 12.45 -7.77
N LEU A 124 -1.29 13.06 -8.91
CA LEU A 124 -1.24 12.41 -10.22
C LEU A 124 0.17 11.89 -10.54
N GLN A 125 1.19 12.74 -10.37
CA GLN A 125 2.59 12.36 -10.58
C GLN A 125 2.99 11.22 -9.65
N TRP A 126 2.62 11.31 -8.37
CA TRP A 126 2.98 10.29 -7.40
C TRP A 126 2.25 8.96 -7.67
N ARG A 127 0.94 8.98 -7.89
CA ARG A 127 0.15 7.80 -8.26
C ARG A 127 0.77 7.07 -9.44
N ASN A 128 1.11 7.80 -10.50
CA ASN A 128 1.67 7.20 -11.71
C ASN A 128 3.04 6.57 -11.43
N ALA A 129 3.95 7.30 -10.78
CA ALA A 129 5.30 6.79 -10.49
C ALA A 129 5.28 5.56 -9.57
N LEU A 130 4.37 5.56 -8.60
CA LEU A 130 4.21 4.44 -7.69
C LEU A 130 3.65 3.19 -8.38
N LEU A 131 2.57 3.34 -9.14
CA LEU A 131 1.95 2.20 -9.82
C LEU A 131 2.85 1.65 -10.93
N GLU A 132 3.59 2.49 -11.63
CA GLU A 132 4.58 2.07 -12.63
C GLU A 132 5.68 1.20 -11.99
N GLU A 133 6.26 1.64 -10.88
CA GLU A 133 7.34 0.89 -10.20
C GLU A 133 6.84 -0.40 -9.55
N LEU A 134 5.59 -0.43 -9.07
CA LEU A 134 4.97 -1.67 -8.58
C LEU A 134 4.67 -2.64 -9.72
N ASP A 135 4.12 -2.14 -10.85
CA ASP A 135 3.82 -2.97 -12.02
C ASP A 135 5.11 -3.58 -12.59
N GLU A 136 6.23 -2.82 -12.58
CA GLU A 136 7.54 -3.33 -12.96
C GLU A 136 8.11 -4.34 -11.96
N MET A 137 8.02 -4.07 -10.66
CA MET A 137 8.53 -5.00 -9.62
C MET A 137 7.77 -6.33 -9.67
N VAL A 138 6.46 -6.21 -9.82
CA VAL A 138 5.49 -7.17 -10.34
C VAL A 138 5.98 -8.32 -11.22
N ALA A 139 6.62 -7.91 -12.29
CA ALA A 139 6.69 -8.63 -13.56
C ALA A 139 8.14 -8.93 -13.97
N ARG A 140 9.04 -9.10 -13.00
CA ARG A 140 10.49 -9.06 -13.18
C ARG A 140 11.21 -10.38 -13.01
#